data_AF-A0A9P8K1U2-F1
#
_entry.id   AF-A0A9P8K1U2-F1
#
_cell.length_a   1.000
_cell.length_b   1.000
_cell.length_c   1.000
_cell.angle_alpha   90.00
_cell.angle_beta   90.00
_cell.angle_gamma   90.00
#
_symmetry.space_group_name_H-M   'P 1'
#
loop_
_entity.id
_entity.type
_entity.pdbx_description
1 polymer ?
#
loop_
_entity_poly.entity_id
_entity_poly.type
_entity_poly.pdbx_seq_one_letter_code
_entity_poly.pdbx_strand_id
1 'polypeptide(L)'
;MLSIVTVIIAFLCAADIARAHLIQRAPITSASIIKKPRSIELLQKRGLSFNNVTLTEPFGAADCASEVSWSYNWGQTVDFSKLNSALDFYPMLWSDAAGATSQWAANAQDAIDHGSTNLLAFNEPDVCYSGSACMDIDASVSAYKTYMDPFAGKALLGSPSVTNQGGTSGATWLQNFIGNCTGCQIDFVCMHWYSNKWAGATYFKEQVQAIRDVAGGRPILVTEFGLTVDDQWDTYTDDDLADFLEDVMGWMDDQDDIKGYAYFMDAPGYLINSAGTSMSDIGVLYNNYTAAVASSSATSGSVGSDGAVPTIKTSSSTSTSQSSPLTSLIAFKSSTALTSRSKSSTSLSSTRSSSSTASPSRSSLTLTASTTISSLPTVSATSTRTSSSISRTSSAGASSSPIKILSAYFADTNVTAAALKVFSQQGNLVINTDTLLSSLAIDDPWPGTIKTLSILYTQGGTRYIFTSKEQIGTFNVAPSTIPSDAAVPMIGATHGASIDLVAVVWGALQINTTSVFDRLYNQQATRWGFQISDDLFGVDGLPGVAKVGILWFLDESGTLRSVVGREGNWVQF
;
A
#
# COMPACT_ATOMS: atom_id res chain seq x y z
N MET A 1 -55.92 -6.61 30.77
CA MET A 1 -55.21 -6.02 29.62
C MET A 1 -53.94 -5.36 30.12
N LEU A 2 -52.90 -6.16 30.33
CA LEU A 2 -51.46 -5.86 30.28
C LEU A 2 -50.76 -7.15 30.75
N SER A 3 -49.61 -7.47 30.17
CA SER A 3 -48.79 -8.67 30.41
C SER A 3 -49.30 -9.97 29.77
N ILE A 4 -48.87 -10.19 28.51
CA ILE A 4 -48.44 -11.47 27.88
C ILE A 4 -47.94 -11.06 26.46
N VAL A 5 -46.81 -10.33 26.35
CA VAL A 5 -46.12 -10.10 25.05
C VAL A 5 -44.59 -10.03 25.26
N THR A 6 -44.02 -10.84 26.15
CA THR A 6 -42.55 -10.83 26.36
C THR A 6 -41.96 -12.24 26.51
N VAL A 7 -42.65 -13.28 26.03
CA VAL A 7 -42.13 -14.68 26.12
C VAL A 7 -42.20 -15.43 24.77
N ILE A 8 -42.45 -14.76 23.64
CA ILE A 8 -42.55 -15.41 22.31
C ILE A 8 -41.52 -14.86 21.31
N ILE A 9 -40.33 -14.42 21.77
CA ILE A 9 -39.18 -14.12 20.89
C ILE A 9 -37.91 -14.80 21.41
N ALA A 10 -38.04 -15.98 22.02
CA ALA A 10 -36.89 -16.77 22.50
C ALA A 10 -36.96 -18.25 22.11
N PHE A 11 -37.82 -18.63 21.16
CA PHE A 11 -38.05 -20.04 20.79
C PHE A 11 -38.15 -20.27 19.27
N LEU A 12 -37.44 -19.47 18.46
CA LEU A 12 -37.37 -19.62 17.00
C LEU A 12 -35.94 -19.71 16.44
N CYS A 13 -34.98 -20.22 17.22
CA CYS A 13 -33.65 -20.60 16.73
C CYS A 13 -33.23 -22.02 17.14
N ALA A 14 -34.20 -22.93 17.28
CA ALA A 14 -33.93 -24.34 17.52
C ALA A 14 -35.07 -25.23 16.98
N ALA A 15 -35.32 -25.19 15.66
CA ALA A 15 -36.09 -26.24 14.97
C ALA A 15 -36.03 -26.06 13.45
N ASP A 16 -34.94 -26.49 12.82
CA ASP A 16 -35.00 -27.02 11.45
C ASP A 16 -33.91 -28.08 11.25
N ILE A 17 -34.00 -29.14 12.07
CA ILE A 17 -33.48 -30.46 11.70
C ILE A 17 -34.60 -31.47 11.96
N ALA A 18 -35.01 -32.11 10.86
CA ALA A 18 -35.82 -33.32 10.74
C ALA A 18 -37.36 -33.21 10.80
N ARG A 19 -37.99 -33.37 9.63
CA ARG A 19 -39.06 -34.37 9.45
C ARG A 19 -39.23 -34.78 7.98
N ALA A 20 -38.49 -35.82 7.58
CA ALA A 20 -38.92 -36.73 6.52
C ALA A 20 -39.81 -37.83 7.15
N HIS A 21 -40.81 -38.27 6.39
CA HIS A 21 -41.93 -39.11 6.81
C HIS A 21 -41.56 -40.47 7.44
N LEU A 22 -42.38 -40.87 8.43
CA LEU A 22 -42.43 -42.17 9.11
C LEU A 22 -42.57 -43.37 8.16
N ILE A 23 -41.72 -44.40 8.30
CA ILE A 23 -42.08 -45.82 8.13
C ILE A 23 -41.35 -46.67 9.19
N GLN A 24 -42.04 -47.70 9.67
CA GLN A 24 -41.82 -48.60 10.83
C GLN A 24 -40.40 -49.16 11.06
N ARG A 25 -40.09 -49.39 12.34
CA ARG A 25 -38.91 -50.14 12.83
C ARG A 25 -39.06 -51.66 12.62
N ALA A 26 -37.99 -52.30 12.16
CA ALA A 26 -37.62 -53.68 12.46
C ALA A 26 -36.11 -53.73 12.81
N PRO A 27 -35.65 -54.60 13.73
CA PRO A 27 -34.25 -54.64 14.18
C PRO A 27 -33.43 -55.63 13.35
N ILE A 28 -32.12 -55.37 13.14
CA ILE A 28 -31.03 -56.37 13.04
C ILE A 28 -29.67 -55.63 12.86
N THR A 29 -28.66 -56.30 13.41
CA THR A 29 -27.22 -56.06 13.53
C THR A 29 -26.40 -55.72 12.27
N SER A 30 -25.18 -55.22 12.53
CA SER A 30 -23.93 -55.32 11.75
C SER A 30 -23.39 -54.06 11.05
N ALA A 31 -22.06 -54.05 10.97
CA ALA A 31 -21.16 -52.92 10.85
C ALA A 31 -20.93 -52.38 9.43
N SER A 32 -20.29 -51.20 9.43
CA SER A 32 -19.54 -50.52 8.35
C SER A 32 -20.34 -49.64 7.40
N ILE A 33 -19.92 -48.37 7.29
CA ILE A 33 -19.47 -47.72 6.03
C ILE A 33 -19.07 -46.25 6.34
N ILE A 34 -17.79 -45.98 6.11
CA ILE A 34 -17.11 -44.74 5.69
C ILE A 34 -17.98 -43.45 5.72
N LYS A 35 -17.68 -42.52 6.64
CA LYS A 35 -18.08 -41.11 6.49
C LYS A 35 -16.97 -40.33 5.80
N LYS A 36 -17.28 -39.87 4.59
CA LYS A 36 -16.57 -38.86 3.79
C LYS A 36 -16.38 -37.56 4.62
N PRO A 37 -15.33 -36.75 4.40
CA PRO A 37 -15.08 -35.55 5.21
C PRO A 37 -16.25 -34.59 5.17
N ARG A 38 -16.58 -34.02 6.33
CA ARG A 38 -17.56 -32.95 6.50
C ARG A 38 -17.03 -31.73 5.74
N SER A 39 -17.68 -31.37 4.64
CA SER A 39 -17.48 -30.08 3.99
C SER A 39 -17.79 -28.98 5.01
N ILE A 40 -16.83 -28.12 5.28
CA ILE A 40 -17.04 -26.91 6.08
C ILE A 40 -17.67 -25.87 5.13
N GLU A 41 -18.99 -25.73 5.16
CA GLU A 41 -19.62 -24.45 4.82
C GLU A 41 -19.60 -23.59 6.10
N LEU A 42 -18.56 -22.77 6.23
CA LEU A 42 -18.57 -21.65 7.16
C LEU A 42 -19.26 -20.50 6.45
N LEU A 43 -20.47 -20.13 6.89
CA LEU A 43 -21.06 -18.84 6.51
C LEU A 43 -20.31 -17.67 7.18
N GLN A 44 -19.57 -17.91 8.28
CA GLN A 44 -19.01 -16.85 9.12
C GLN A 44 -17.48 -16.92 9.19
N LYS A 45 -16.81 -16.07 8.40
CA LYS A 45 -15.33 -15.97 8.33
C LYS A 45 -14.75 -14.88 9.23
N ARG A 46 -15.57 -13.97 9.77
CA ARG A 46 -15.08 -12.79 10.50
C ARG A 46 -14.60 -13.16 11.89
N GLY A 47 -13.43 -12.65 12.25
CA GLY A 47 -12.81 -12.81 13.55
C GLY A 47 -12.61 -11.48 14.27
N LEU A 48 -12.39 -11.55 15.59
CA LEU A 48 -12.01 -10.39 16.40
C LEU A 48 -10.58 -10.54 16.93
N SER A 49 -9.69 -9.61 16.56
CA SER A 49 -8.42 -9.43 17.25
C SER A 49 -8.62 -8.46 18.43
N PHE A 50 -8.33 -8.87 19.66
CA PHE A 50 -8.64 -8.06 20.85
C PHE A 50 -7.51 -8.06 21.88
N ASN A 51 -7.45 -7.03 22.73
CA ASN A 51 -6.57 -7.03 23.92
C ASN A 51 -7.36 -7.18 25.22
N ASN A 52 -8.56 -6.59 25.27
CA ASN A 52 -9.46 -6.70 26.41
C ASN A 52 -10.65 -7.58 26.04
N VAL A 53 -10.73 -8.77 26.63
CA VAL A 53 -11.77 -9.77 26.36
C VAL A 53 -13.19 -9.22 26.48
N THR A 54 -13.44 -8.25 27.37
CA THR A 54 -14.79 -7.68 27.55
C THR A 54 -15.26 -6.87 26.36
N LEU A 55 -14.36 -6.48 25.46
CA LEU A 55 -14.71 -5.75 24.25
C LEU A 55 -15.28 -6.68 23.16
N THR A 56 -15.21 -8.00 23.34
CA THR A 56 -15.82 -8.98 22.43
C THR A 56 -17.34 -9.11 22.62
N GLU A 57 -17.87 -8.70 23.79
CA GLU A 57 -19.28 -8.81 24.18
C GLU A 57 -20.28 -8.04 23.30
N PRO A 58 -19.97 -6.85 22.76
CA PRO A 58 -20.87 -6.13 21.85
C PRO A 58 -21.12 -6.84 20.52
N PHE A 59 -20.25 -7.78 20.15
CA PHE A 59 -20.40 -8.61 18.96
C PHE A 59 -21.20 -9.89 19.32
N GLY A 60 -21.63 -10.71 18.36
CA GLY A 60 -22.39 -11.92 18.69
C GLY A 60 -23.86 -11.67 19.12
N ALA A 61 -24.72 -12.64 18.79
CA ALA A 61 -26.12 -12.42 18.43
C ALA A 61 -27.13 -12.15 19.55
N ALA A 62 -27.98 -11.13 19.35
CA ALA A 62 -29.39 -11.16 19.80
C ALA A 62 -30.35 -11.55 18.65
N ASP A 63 -29.95 -11.40 17.38
CA ASP A 63 -30.83 -11.53 16.20
C ASP A 63 -30.20 -12.30 15.02
N CYS A 64 -29.06 -12.96 15.22
CA CYS A 64 -28.28 -13.64 14.18
C CYS A 64 -27.76 -12.72 13.05
N ALA A 65 -27.67 -11.40 13.27
CA ALA A 65 -27.12 -10.48 12.28
C ALA A 65 -25.57 -10.42 12.27
N SER A 66 -24.92 -10.97 13.30
CA SER A 66 -23.47 -10.91 13.47
C SER A 66 -22.77 -12.02 12.67
N GLU A 67 -21.83 -11.64 11.81
CA GLU A 67 -20.99 -12.55 11.00
C GLU A 67 -19.67 -12.95 11.69
N VAL A 68 -19.45 -12.52 12.94
CA VAL A 68 -18.24 -12.87 13.70
C VAL A 68 -18.37 -14.22 14.41
N SER A 69 -17.34 -15.06 14.32
CA SER A 69 -17.40 -16.45 14.80
C SER A 69 -16.15 -16.92 15.55
N TRP A 70 -15.05 -16.18 15.47
CA TRP A 70 -13.79 -16.55 16.14
C TRP A 70 -13.03 -15.32 16.62
N SER A 71 -12.00 -15.53 17.43
CA SER A 71 -11.26 -14.46 18.08
C SER A 71 -9.84 -14.89 18.45
N TYR A 72 -8.95 -13.92 18.61
CA TYR A 72 -7.60 -14.12 19.16
C TYR A 72 -7.06 -12.81 19.78
N ASN A 73 -6.01 -12.90 20.58
CA ASN A 73 -5.50 -11.75 21.35
C ASN A 73 -3.97 -11.64 21.40
N TRP A 74 -3.26 -12.19 20.39
CA TRP A 74 -1.80 -12.34 20.36
C TRP A 74 -1.20 -13.14 21.54
N GLY A 75 -2.05 -13.67 22.43
CA GLY A 75 -1.68 -14.43 23.60
C GLY A 75 -2.13 -15.88 23.51
N GLN A 76 -1.78 -16.64 24.55
CA GLN A 76 -2.04 -18.08 24.62
C GLN A 76 -3.29 -18.41 25.42
N THR A 77 -3.86 -17.41 26.11
CA THR A 77 -4.91 -17.60 27.11
C THR A 77 -5.95 -16.50 27.00
N VAL A 78 -7.18 -16.82 27.39
CA VAL A 78 -8.29 -15.90 27.55
C VAL A 78 -9.04 -16.24 28.84
N ASP A 79 -9.71 -15.26 29.43
CA ASP A 79 -10.71 -15.53 30.47
C ASP A 79 -12.01 -16.00 29.79
N PHE A 80 -12.18 -17.31 29.62
CA PHE A 80 -13.37 -17.91 28.99
C PHE A 80 -14.69 -17.52 29.68
N SER A 81 -14.67 -17.06 30.94
CA SER A 81 -15.88 -16.58 31.62
C SER A 81 -16.34 -15.19 31.16
N LYS A 82 -15.47 -14.46 30.44
CA LYS A 82 -15.72 -13.12 29.90
C LYS A 82 -15.68 -13.07 28.38
N LEU A 83 -15.19 -14.13 27.74
CA LEU A 83 -15.21 -14.23 26.29
C LEU A 83 -16.66 -14.38 25.85
N ASN A 84 -17.03 -13.61 24.83
CA ASN A 84 -18.29 -13.79 24.17
C ASN A 84 -18.48 -15.26 23.76
N SER A 85 -19.50 -15.90 24.31
CA SER A 85 -19.76 -17.33 24.15
C SER A 85 -20.05 -17.77 22.70
N ALA A 86 -20.27 -16.83 21.77
CA ALA A 86 -20.44 -17.11 20.36
C ALA A 86 -19.10 -17.27 19.60
N LEU A 87 -17.97 -16.92 20.22
CA LEU A 87 -16.66 -16.89 19.56
C LEU A 87 -15.81 -18.09 19.96
N ASP A 88 -15.19 -18.74 18.96
CA ASP A 88 -14.03 -19.59 19.21
C ASP A 88 -12.81 -18.72 19.57
N PHE A 89 -11.91 -19.23 20.41
CA PHE A 89 -10.65 -18.55 20.76
C PHE A 89 -9.46 -19.32 20.20
N TYR A 90 -8.66 -18.67 19.36
CA TYR A 90 -7.45 -19.24 18.78
C TYR A 90 -6.23 -18.75 19.57
N PRO A 91 -5.62 -19.59 20.43
CA PRO A 91 -4.40 -19.21 21.14
C PRO A 91 -3.23 -19.09 20.16
N MET A 92 -2.32 -18.16 20.45
CA MET A 92 -1.16 -17.88 19.62
C MET A 92 0.15 -18.14 20.37
N LEU A 93 1.03 -18.95 19.78
CA LEU A 93 2.44 -18.99 20.16
C LEU A 93 3.17 -17.84 19.47
N TRP A 94 3.25 -16.70 20.16
CA TRP A 94 3.70 -15.44 19.56
C TRP A 94 5.16 -15.46 19.06
N SER A 95 6.08 -16.13 19.77
CA SER A 95 7.49 -16.31 19.37
C SER A 95 8.14 -17.53 20.04
N ASP A 96 9.43 -17.78 19.79
CA ASP A 96 10.23 -18.81 20.46
C ASP A 96 10.83 -18.37 21.80
N ALA A 97 10.60 -17.13 22.23
CA ALA A 97 11.11 -16.62 23.48
C ALA A 97 10.65 -17.49 24.66
N ALA A 98 11.52 -17.70 25.66
CA ALA A 98 11.24 -18.58 26.80
C ALA A 98 9.93 -18.20 27.55
N GLY A 99 9.60 -16.92 27.59
CA GLY A 99 8.35 -16.43 28.17
C GLY A 99 7.09 -16.89 27.42
N ALA A 100 7.19 -17.08 26.10
CA ALA A 100 6.11 -17.64 25.29
C ALA A 100 6.13 -19.18 25.33
N THR A 101 7.28 -19.81 25.18
CA THR A 101 7.34 -21.28 25.00
C THR A 101 7.13 -22.08 26.29
N SER A 102 7.46 -21.52 27.46
CA SER A 102 7.44 -22.27 28.73
C SER A 102 6.06 -22.75 29.18
N GLN A 103 4.99 -22.04 28.84
CA GLN A 103 3.60 -22.41 29.20
C GLN A 103 2.76 -22.85 28.01
N TRP A 104 3.30 -22.77 26.80
CA TRP A 104 2.55 -23.01 25.57
C TRP A 104 1.84 -24.35 25.55
N ALA A 105 2.55 -25.43 25.90
CA ALA A 105 1.98 -26.77 25.83
C ALA A 105 0.72 -26.93 26.73
N ALA A 106 0.74 -26.33 27.92
CA ALA A 106 -0.38 -26.36 28.84
C ALA A 106 -1.53 -25.45 28.37
N ASN A 107 -1.20 -24.22 27.98
CA ASN A 107 -2.20 -23.23 27.57
C ASN A 107 -2.92 -23.62 26.27
N ALA A 108 -2.19 -24.15 25.28
CA ALA A 108 -2.78 -24.62 24.04
C ALA A 108 -3.70 -25.83 24.27
N GLN A 109 -3.31 -26.77 25.16
CA GLN A 109 -4.20 -27.88 25.51
C GLN A 109 -5.44 -27.40 26.27
N ASP A 110 -5.30 -26.45 27.20
CA ASP A 110 -6.44 -25.86 27.92
C ASP A 110 -7.43 -25.17 26.96
N ALA A 111 -6.92 -24.42 25.97
CA ALA A 111 -7.76 -23.82 24.94
C ALA A 111 -8.49 -24.88 24.08
N ILE A 112 -7.80 -25.94 23.67
CA ILE A 112 -8.41 -27.08 22.94
C ILE A 112 -9.50 -27.75 23.78
N ASP A 113 -9.26 -27.96 25.07
CA ASP A 113 -10.22 -28.55 25.99
C ASP A 113 -11.47 -27.66 26.18
N HIS A 114 -11.33 -26.34 26.00
CA HIS A 114 -12.42 -25.36 25.95
C HIS A 114 -13.05 -25.17 24.56
N GLY A 115 -12.64 -25.98 23.56
CA GLY A 115 -13.26 -26.01 22.24
C GLY A 115 -12.46 -25.36 21.12
N SER A 116 -11.27 -24.84 21.40
CA SER A 116 -10.41 -24.24 20.38
C SER A 116 -10.11 -25.19 19.24
N THR A 117 -10.48 -24.78 18.02
CA THR A 117 -10.28 -25.59 16.81
C THR A 117 -8.98 -25.31 16.07
N ASN A 118 -8.34 -24.17 16.34
CA ASN A 118 -7.16 -23.69 15.62
C ASN A 118 -6.10 -23.16 16.59
N LEU A 119 -4.82 -23.40 16.29
CA LEU A 119 -3.68 -22.80 16.98
C LEU A 119 -2.90 -21.92 16.02
N LEU A 120 -2.59 -20.69 16.43
CA LEU A 120 -1.79 -19.74 15.66
C LEU A 120 -0.31 -19.82 16.06
N ALA A 121 0.59 -19.72 15.09
CA ALA A 121 2.03 -19.66 15.31
C ALA A 121 2.53 -18.20 15.32
N PHE A 122 3.84 -18.01 15.14
CA PHE A 122 4.58 -16.78 15.45
C PHE A 122 4.03 -15.54 14.73
N ASN A 123 4.06 -14.40 15.43
CA ASN A 123 3.54 -13.12 14.96
C ASN A 123 4.63 -12.29 14.28
N GLU A 124 4.57 -12.14 12.96
CA GLU A 124 5.52 -11.35 12.17
C GLU A 124 6.98 -11.74 12.44
N PRO A 125 7.35 -13.02 12.28
CA PRO A 125 8.75 -13.43 12.44
C PRO A 125 9.66 -12.80 11.37
N ASP A 126 9.10 -12.35 10.24
CA ASP A 126 9.80 -11.88 9.04
C ASP A 126 10.39 -10.46 9.15
N VAL A 127 10.14 -9.76 10.26
CA VAL A 127 10.58 -8.38 10.51
C VAL A 127 11.04 -8.19 11.95
N CYS A 128 11.80 -7.13 12.22
CA CYS A 128 12.42 -6.87 13.52
C CYS A 128 12.14 -5.45 14.02
N TYR A 129 10.90 -5.21 14.42
CA TYR A 129 10.46 -4.01 15.15
C TYR A 129 9.68 -4.35 16.42
N SER A 130 9.41 -3.35 17.26
CA SER A 130 8.60 -3.53 18.46
C SER A 130 7.18 -3.97 18.08
N GLY A 131 6.78 -5.17 18.51
CA GLY A 131 5.50 -5.77 18.12
C GLY A 131 5.62 -6.95 17.14
N SER A 132 6.84 -7.31 16.73
CA SER A 132 7.14 -8.46 15.87
C SER A 132 7.98 -9.52 16.57
N ALA A 133 7.82 -10.80 16.19
CA ALA A 133 8.55 -11.91 16.77
C ALA A 133 10.04 -11.92 16.41
N CYS A 134 10.42 -11.35 15.26
CA CYS A 134 11.81 -11.23 14.81
C CYS A 134 12.57 -12.56 14.88
N MET A 135 12.23 -13.50 13.99
CA MET A 135 12.79 -14.85 13.98
C MET A 135 13.33 -15.21 12.60
N ASP A 136 14.54 -15.77 12.56
CA ASP A 136 15.06 -16.36 11.33
C ASP A 136 14.38 -17.71 11.01
N ILE A 137 14.56 -18.17 9.78
CA ILE A 137 13.91 -19.38 9.26
C ILE A 137 14.27 -20.63 10.07
N ASP A 138 15.53 -20.80 10.46
CA ASP A 138 16.00 -22.02 11.14
C ASP A 138 15.47 -22.08 12.58
N ALA A 139 15.45 -20.94 13.27
CA ALA A 139 14.83 -20.78 14.58
C ALA A 139 13.33 -21.05 14.51
N SER A 140 12.62 -20.46 13.53
CA SER A 140 11.19 -20.69 13.34
C SER A 140 10.85 -22.15 13.05
N VAL A 141 11.60 -22.84 12.17
CA VAL A 141 11.38 -24.27 11.88
C VAL A 141 11.60 -25.12 13.14
N SER A 142 12.68 -24.86 13.87
CA SER A 142 13.00 -25.60 15.10
C SER A 142 11.94 -25.39 16.18
N ALA A 143 11.48 -24.16 16.38
CA ALA A 143 10.42 -23.82 17.31
C ALA A 143 9.08 -24.43 16.90
N TYR A 144 8.72 -24.39 15.61
CA TYR A 144 7.46 -24.94 15.11
C TYR A 144 7.37 -26.45 15.38
N LYS A 145 8.44 -27.18 15.03
CA LYS A 145 8.53 -28.62 15.31
C LYS A 145 8.46 -28.97 16.80
N THR A 146 9.04 -28.11 17.63
CA THR A 146 9.10 -28.34 19.08
C THR A 146 7.77 -28.05 19.75
N TYR A 147 7.08 -26.98 19.33
CA TYR A 147 5.97 -26.41 20.10
C TYR A 147 4.61 -26.48 19.38
N MET A 148 4.57 -26.47 18.04
CA MET A 148 3.31 -26.54 17.28
C MET A 148 2.97 -27.97 16.86
N ASP A 149 3.89 -28.68 16.20
CA ASP A 149 3.67 -30.04 15.69
C ASP A 149 3.11 -31.06 16.72
N PRO A 150 3.43 -31.00 18.03
CA PRO A 150 2.82 -31.90 19.02
C PRO A 150 1.29 -31.81 19.14
N PHE A 151 0.67 -30.77 18.57
CA PHE A 151 -0.77 -30.58 18.53
C PHE A 151 -1.43 -31.05 17.23
N ALA A 152 -0.65 -31.57 16.26
CA ALA A 152 -1.19 -32.15 15.04
C ALA A 152 -2.23 -33.23 15.34
N GLY A 153 -3.41 -33.11 14.73
CA GLY A 153 -4.55 -34.00 14.95
C GLY A 153 -5.36 -33.71 16.22
N LYS A 154 -4.97 -32.72 17.04
CA LYS A 154 -5.79 -32.19 18.14
C LYS A 154 -6.48 -30.87 17.78
N ALA A 155 -5.81 -30.05 16.99
CA ALA A 155 -6.31 -28.79 16.43
C ALA A 155 -5.67 -28.58 15.04
N LEU A 156 -6.23 -27.64 14.27
CA LEU A 156 -5.61 -27.18 13.02
C LEU A 156 -4.47 -26.21 13.34
N LEU A 157 -3.32 -26.38 12.68
CA LEU A 157 -2.11 -25.60 12.94
C LEU A 157 -1.88 -24.56 11.84
N GLY A 158 -1.83 -23.30 12.23
CA GLY A 158 -1.50 -22.19 11.34
C GLY A 158 0.00 -22.09 11.08
N SER A 159 0.37 -21.55 9.92
CA SER A 159 1.73 -21.05 9.70
C SER A 159 2.00 -19.84 10.61
N PRO A 160 3.27 -19.41 10.75
CA PRO A 160 3.55 -18.06 11.23
C PRO A 160 2.83 -17.02 10.37
N SER A 161 2.35 -15.93 10.99
CA SER A 161 1.70 -14.82 10.31
C SER A 161 2.77 -13.84 9.83
N VAL A 162 2.90 -13.66 8.51
CA VAL A 162 3.90 -12.77 7.92
C VAL A 162 3.32 -11.41 7.55
N THR A 163 4.17 -10.37 7.52
CA THR A 163 3.78 -9.04 7.05
C THR A 163 3.49 -9.00 5.54
N ASN A 164 2.99 -7.86 5.05
CA ASN A 164 2.91 -7.56 3.61
C ASN A 164 4.16 -6.85 3.05
N GLN A 165 5.31 -6.94 3.73
CA GLN A 165 6.56 -6.40 3.20
C GLN A 165 7.12 -7.24 2.05
N GLY A 166 7.74 -6.58 1.07
CA GLY A 166 8.40 -7.24 -0.06
C GLY A 166 9.81 -7.75 0.26
N GLY A 167 10.55 -8.13 -0.78
CA GLY A 167 11.93 -8.58 -0.64
C GLY A 167 12.05 -9.94 0.06
N THR A 168 12.83 -9.99 1.14
CA THR A 168 13.07 -11.23 1.92
C THR A 168 12.01 -11.51 2.98
N SER A 169 11.08 -10.57 3.20
CA SER A 169 10.00 -10.67 4.19
C SER A 169 8.69 -11.14 3.52
N GLY A 170 7.58 -11.14 4.27
CA GLY A 170 6.26 -11.47 3.74
C GLY A 170 6.17 -12.84 3.06
N ALA A 171 5.61 -12.88 1.86
CA ALA A 171 5.40 -14.12 1.11
C ALA A 171 6.72 -14.88 0.85
N THR A 172 7.84 -14.18 0.62
CA THR A 172 9.17 -14.80 0.43
C THR A 172 9.64 -15.50 1.71
N TRP A 173 9.48 -14.86 2.87
CA TRP A 173 9.82 -15.48 4.15
C TRP A 173 8.96 -16.72 4.40
N LEU A 174 7.64 -16.61 4.16
CA LEU A 174 6.70 -17.72 4.34
C LEU A 174 7.03 -18.91 3.42
N GLN A 175 7.39 -18.63 2.17
CA GLN A 175 7.83 -19.65 1.21
C GLN A 175 9.07 -20.39 1.71
N ASN A 176 10.07 -19.64 2.22
CA ASN A 176 11.29 -20.22 2.77
C ASN A 176 11.00 -21.03 4.04
N PHE A 177 10.11 -20.57 4.91
CA PHE A 177 9.72 -21.30 6.11
C PHE A 177 9.07 -22.63 5.76
N ILE A 178 8.03 -22.61 4.90
CA ILE A 178 7.32 -23.83 4.47
C ILE A 178 8.26 -24.79 3.75
N GLY A 179 9.14 -24.27 2.89
CA GLY A 179 10.12 -25.09 2.17
C GLY A 179 11.13 -25.79 3.09
N ASN A 180 11.54 -25.13 4.18
CA ASN A 180 12.51 -25.69 5.13
C ASN A 180 11.85 -26.52 6.26
N CYS A 181 10.57 -26.30 6.57
CA CYS A 181 9.82 -27.05 7.59
C CYS A 181 9.39 -28.44 7.10
N THR A 182 10.36 -29.25 6.66
CA THR A 182 10.11 -30.61 6.18
C THR A 182 9.49 -31.47 7.29
N GLY A 183 8.30 -32.02 7.01
CA GLY A 183 7.55 -32.87 7.95
C GLY A 183 6.70 -32.13 8.99
N CYS A 184 6.65 -30.79 8.95
CA CYS A 184 5.76 -30.01 9.82
C CYS A 184 4.30 -30.16 9.37
N GLN A 185 3.38 -30.19 10.33
CA GLN A 185 1.94 -30.12 10.03
C GLN A 185 1.52 -28.66 9.97
N ILE A 186 1.19 -28.16 8.78
CA ILE A 186 0.65 -26.81 8.57
C ILE A 186 -0.69 -26.95 7.84
N ASP A 187 -1.79 -26.73 8.55
CA ASP A 187 -3.14 -26.92 8.05
C ASP A 187 -3.67 -25.71 7.29
N PHE A 188 -3.26 -24.50 7.69
CA PHE A 188 -3.62 -23.24 7.03
C PHE A 188 -2.45 -22.25 7.10
N VAL A 189 -2.45 -21.26 6.21
CA VAL A 189 -1.44 -20.18 6.20
C VAL A 189 -2.02 -18.89 6.74
N CYS A 190 -1.21 -18.16 7.49
CA CYS A 190 -1.59 -16.89 8.10
C CYS A 190 -0.86 -15.73 7.43
N MET A 191 -1.52 -14.59 7.32
CA MET A 191 -0.94 -13.36 6.78
C MET A 191 -1.50 -12.11 7.45
N HIS A 192 -0.70 -11.05 7.45
CA HIS A 192 -1.09 -9.70 7.79
C HIS A 192 -1.07 -8.79 6.57
N TRP A 193 -1.89 -7.76 6.59
CA TRP A 193 -1.83 -6.70 5.59
C TRP A 193 -2.14 -5.33 6.17
N TYR A 194 -1.20 -4.40 5.99
CA TYR A 194 -1.38 -3.01 6.35
C TYR A 194 -0.89 -2.10 5.23
N SER A 195 -1.72 -1.13 4.85
CA SER A 195 -1.30 -0.11 3.88
C SER A 195 -2.18 1.13 3.96
N ASN A 196 -1.82 2.16 3.21
CA ASN A 196 -2.64 3.35 3.07
C ASN A 196 -3.89 3.07 2.19
N LYS A 197 -4.84 4.02 2.20
CA LYS A 197 -6.10 3.90 1.44
C LYS A 197 -5.92 3.79 -0.07
N TRP A 198 -4.81 4.28 -0.64
CA TRP A 198 -4.56 4.28 -2.08
C TRP A 198 -4.14 2.90 -2.59
N ALA A 199 -3.39 2.14 -1.77
CA ALA A 199 -3.18 0.72 -2.02
C ALA A 199 -4.51 -0.04 -1.92
N GLY A 200 -5.28 0.18 -0.85
CA GLY A 200 -6.67 -0.23 -0.74
C GLY A 200 -6.94 -1.72 -1.02
N ALA A 201 -8.16 -2.02 -1.48
CA ALA A 201 -8.67 -3.39 -1.58
C ALA A 201 -7.93 -4.25 -2.62
N THR A 202 -7.40 -3.67 -3.70
CA THR A 202 -6.79 -4.52 -4.73
C THR A 202 -5.37 -4.97 -4.33
N TYR A 203 -4.61 -4.22 -3.50
CA TYR A 203 -3.23 -4.59 -3.12
C TYR A 203 -3.32 -5.58 -1.98
N PHE A 204 -4.35 -5.45 -1.16
CA PHE A 204 -4.83 -6.51 -0.31
C PHE A 204 -5.06 -7.81 -1.11
N LYS A 205 -5.84 -7.77 -2.20
CA LYS A 205 -6.12 -8.95 -3.05
C LYS A 205 -4.84 -9.51 -3.71
N GLU A 206 -3.91 -8.66 -4.16
CA GLU A 206 -2.61 -9.08 -4.70
C GLU A 206 -1.73 -9.76 -3.64
N GLN A 207 -1.67 -9.21 -2.43
CA GLN A 207 -0.94 -9.84 -1.33
C GLN A 207 -1.56 -11.19 -0.98
N VAL A 208 -2.90 -11.28 -0.94
CA VAL A 208 -3.58 -12.57 -0.74
C VAL A 208 -3.22 -13.55 -1.86
N GLN A 209 -3.11 -13.10 -3.11
CA GLN A 209 -2.67 -13.97 -4.21
C GLN A 209 -1.21 -14.45 -4.04
N ALA A 210 -0.29 -13.58 -3.61
CA ALA A 210 1.08 -13.98 -3.32
C ALA A 210 1.15 -15.03 -2.19
N ILE A 211 0.32 -14.87 -1.15
CA ILE A 211 0.20 -15.85 -0.08
C ILE A 211 -0.45 -17.15 -0.57
N ARG A 212 -1.46 -17.07 -1.44
CA ARG A 212 -2.13 -18.22 -2.06
C ARG A 212 -1.16 -19.09 -2.86
N ASP A 213 -0.24 -18.47 -3.60
CA ASP A 213 0.79 -19.19 -4.36
C ASP A 213 1.72 -20.00 -3.44
N VAL A 214 2.01 -19.47 -2.25
CA VAL A 214 2.80 -20.13 -1.20
C VAL A 214 2.00 -21.16 -0.41
N ALA A 215 0.70 -20.93 -0.24
CA ALA A 215 -0.22 -21.80 0.49
C ALA A 215 -0.30 -23.19 -0.14
N GLY A 216 -0.11 -23.31 -1.46
CA GLY A 216 -0.13 -24.60 -2.15
C GLY A 216 -1.46 -25.33 -1.97
N GLY A 217 -2.57 -24.58 -1.96
CA GLY A 217 -3.93 -25.09 -1.77
C GLY A 217 -4.38 -25.25 -0.32
N ARG A 218 -3.54 -24.89 0.66
CA ARG A 218 -3.98 -24.77 2.06
C ARG A 218 -4.89 -23.54 2.24
N PRO A 219 -5.90 -23.60 3.12
CA PRO A 219 -6.68 -22.44 3.52
C PRO A 219 -5.83 -21.26 3.99
N ILE A 220 -6.35 -20.05 3.80
CA ILE A 220 -5.74 -18.79 4.24
C ILE A 220 -6.58 -18.21 5.39
N LEU A 221 -5.90 -17.80 6.46
CA LEU A 221 -6.44 -16.94 7.51
C LEU A 221 -5.73 -15.57 7.45
N VAL A 222 -6.49 -14.51 7.23
CA VAL A 222 -5.99 -13.13 7.28
C VAL A 222 -6.10 -12.65 8.71
N THR A 223 -5.10 -12.93 9.55
CA THR A 223 -5.18 -12.69 11.00
C THR A 223 -5.12 -11.22 11.38
N GLU A 224 -4.61 -10.37 10.48
CA GLU A 224 -4.68 -8.92 10.60
C GLU A 224 -4.86 -8.28 9.23
N PHE A 225 -5.78 -7.33 9.13
CA PHE A 225 -5.78 -6.39 8.03
C PHE A 225 -6.32 -5.03 8.47
N GLY A 226 -5.80 -3.95 7.87
CA GLY A 226 -6.31 -2.61 8.13
C GLY A 226 -5.64 -1.53 7.29
N LEU A 227 -6.29 -0.36 7.25
CA LEU A 227 -5.66 0.83 6.69
C LEU A 227 -4.77 1.48 7.75
N THR A 228 -3.58 1.92 7.34
CA THR A 228 -2.64 2.66 8.19
C THR A 228 -2.53 4.10 7.72
N VAL A 229 -2.38 5.01 8.68
CA VAL A 229 -1.99 6.40 8.41
C VAL A 229 -0.48 6.42 8.18
N ASP A 230 -0.05 6.94 7.04
CA ASP A 230 1.36 7.27 6.80
C ASP A 230 1.60 8.68 7.36
N ASP A 231 2.66 8.84 8.17
CA ASP A 231 3.05 10.14 8.73
C ASP A 231 3.44 11.16 7.65
N GLN A 232 3.60 10.68 6.41
CA GLN A 232 3.97 11.46 5.24
C GLN A 232 2.84 12.00 4.33
N TRP A 233 1.67 12.33 4.91
CA TRP A 233 0.61 13.23 4.39
C TRP A 233 -0.73 12.54 4.03
N ASP A 234 -0.93 11.27 4.38
CA ASP A 234 -2.14 10.52 4.03
C ASP A 234 -2.94 10.04 5.25
N THR A 235 -3.99 10.78 5.59
CA THR A 235 -5.07 10.32 6.46
C THR A 235 -6.22 9.75 5.63
N TYR A 236 -6.92 8.74 6.15
CA TYR A 236 -8.19 8.25 5.59
C TYR A 236 -9.37 8.70 6.46
N THR A 237 -10.55 8.89 5.87
CA THR A 237 -11.80 9.15 6.58
C THR A 237 -12.48 7.85 7.00
N ASP A 238 -13.47 7.92 7.88
CA ASP A 238 -14.30 6.74 8.21
C ASP A 238 -15.02 6.19 6.95
N ASP A 239 -15.41 7.07 6.01
CA ASP A 239 -15.97 6.66 4.72
C ASP A 239 -14.94 5.90 3.86
N ASP A 240 -13.69 6.38 3.77
CA ASP A 240 -12.62 5.68 3.05
C ASP A 240 -12.38 4.26 3.64
N LEU A 241 -12.44 4.14 4.96
CA LEU A 241 -12.30 2.86 5.66
C LEU A 241 -13.51 1.95 5.43
N ALA A 242 -14.72 2.50 5.47
CA ALA A 242 -15.95 1.76 5.21
C ALA A 242 -15.92 1.17 3.79
N ASP A 243 -15.60 1.98 2.77
CA ASP A 243 -15.48 1.55 1.37
C ASP A 243 -14.45 0.42 1.22
N PHE A 244 -13.30 0.54 1.88
CA PHE A 244 -12.28 -0.52 1.89
C PHE A 244 -12.81 -1.81 2.51
N LEU A 245 -13.43 -1.73 3.69
CA LEU A 245 -13.95 -2.88 4.43
C LEU A 245 -15.05 -3.59 3.65
N GLU A 246 -16.02 -2.87 3.09
CA GLU A 246 -17.09 -3.45 2.29
C GLU A 246 -16.54 -4.26 1.10
N ASP A 247 -15.55 -3.71 0.38
CA ASP A 247 -14.93 -4.41 -0.76
C ASP A 247 -14.16 -5.66 -0.31
N VAL A 248 -13.21 -5.53 0.63
CA VAL A 248 -12.37 -6.68 1.00
C VAL A 248 -13.15 -7.75 1.75
N MET A 249 -14.12 -7.40 2.60
CA MET A 249 -14.95 -8.39 3.29
C MET A 249 -15.85 -9.13 2.31
N GLY A 250 -16.56 -8.42 1.43
CA GLY A 250 -17.39 -9.05 0.41
C GLY A 250 -16.58 -9.98 -0.50
N TRP A 251 -15.39 -9.53 -0.93
CA TRP A 251 -14.50 -10.35 -1.73
C TRP A 251 -13.98 -11.59 -0.97
N MET A 252 -13.54 -11.44 0.29
CA MET A 252 -13.06 -12.55 1.11
C MET A 252 -14.16 -13.57 1.42
N ASP A 253 -15.40 -13.10 1.62
CA ASP A 253 -16.58 -13.95 1.82
C ASP A 253 -16.83 -14.84 0.59
N ASP A 254 -16.59 -14.32 -0.62
CA ASP A 254 -16.70 -15.05 -1.89
C ASP A 254 -15.51 -16.00 -2.20
N GLN A 255 -14.38 -15.91 -1.48
CA GLN A 255 -13.22 -16.78 -1.73
C GLN A 255 -13.33 -18.13 -1.00
N ASP A 256 -13.30 -19.24 -1.73
CA ASP A 256 -13.38 -20.59 -1.14
C ASP A 256 -12.19 -20.94 -0.24
N ASP A 257 -11.00 -20.41 -0.54
CA ASP A 257 -9.75 -20.72 0.14
C ASP A 257 -9.47 -19.82 1.35
N ILE A 258 -10.15 -18.68 1.47
CA ILE A 258 -10.08 -17.82 2.66
C ILE A 258 -11.08 -18.35 3.68
N LYS A 259 -10.58 -18.81 4.83
CA LYS A 259 -11.41 -19.43 5.89
C LYS A 259 -11.57 -18.58 7.14
N GLY A 260 -10.83 -17.48 7.25
CA GLY A 260 -11.07 -16.48 8.27
C GLY A 260 -10.33 -15.18 8.00
N TYR A 261 -10.86 -14.08 8.50
CA TYR A 261 -10.18 -12.79 8.52
C TYR A 261 -10.53 -11.99 9.77
N ALA A 262 -9.58 -11.21 10.31
CA ALA A 262 -9.80 -10.35 11.46
C ALA A 262 -9.27 -8.92 11.20
N TYR A 263 -10.18 -7.94 11.20
CA TYR A 263 -9.79 -6.54 11.09
C TYR A 263 -9.07 -6.09 12.36
N PHE A 264 -8.01 -5.29 12.22
CA PHE A 264 -7.29 -4.72 13.34
C PHE A 264 -7.93 -3.39 13.79
N MET A 265 -8.60 -3.30 14.94
CA MET A 265 -8.87 -4.34 15.95
C MET A 265 -10.10 -4.01 16.82
N ASP A 266 -10.46 -4.91 17.73
CA ASP A 266 -11.48 -4.71 18.75
C ASP A 266 -10.95 -3.85 19.93
N ALA A 267 -10.91 -2.53 19.73
CA ALA A 267 -10.42 -1.54 20.68
C ALA A 267 -11.14 -0.18 20.54
N PRO A 268 -11.14 0.68 21.59
CA PRO A 268 -11.72 2.02 21.51
C PRO A 268 -11.08 2.87 20.42
N GLY A 269 -11.89 3.47 19.55
CA GLY A 269 -11.44 4.22 18.37
C GLY A 269 -11.25 3.35 17.11
N TYR A 270 -11.48 2.04 17.21
CA TYR A 270 -11.48 1.10 16.10
C TYR A 270 -12.89 0.50 15.96
N LEU A 271 -13.07 -0.82 16.16
CA LEU A 271 -14.40 -1.46 16.13
C LEU A 271 -15.26 -1.11 17.36
N ILE A 272 -14.65 -0.58 18.43
CA ILE A 272 -15.36 -0.10 19.60
C ILE A 272 -15.32 1.43 19.62
N ASN A 273 -16.43 2.03 20.04
CA ASN A 273 -16.52 3.47 20.19
C ASN A 273 -15.44 4.01 21.16
N SER A 274 -15.13 5.29 21.09
CA SER A 274 -14.08 5.89 21.93
C SER A 274 -14.37 5.80 23.44
N ALA A 275 -15.61 5.57 23.84
CA ALA A 275 -16.00 5.39 25.24
C ALA A 275 -15.74 3.96 25.77
N GLY A 276 -15.46 2.99 24.88
CA GLY A 276 -15.27 1.59 25.26
C GLY A 276 -16.57 0.88 25.66
N THR A 277 -17.74 1.39 25.24
CA THR A 277 -19.05 0.93 25.76
C THR A 277 -19.93 0.20 24.75
N SER A 278 -19.69 0.39 23.45
CA SER A 278 -20.43 -0.25 22.36
C SER A 278 -19.60 -0.30 21.09
N MET A 279 -20.06 -1.02 20.07
CA MET A 279 -19.51 -0.92 18.72
C MET A 279 -19.48 0.55 18.24
N SER A 280 -18.44 0.90 17.49
CA SER A 280 -18.41 2.11 16.66
C SER A 280 -19.24 1.91 15.38
N ASP A 281 -19.40 2.94 14.55
CA ASP A 281 -20.07 2.81 13.25
C ASP A 281 -19.33 1.80 12.34
N ILE A 282 -18.00 1.83 12.34
CA ILE A 282 -17.15 0.83 11.68
C ILE A 282 -17.31 -0.56 12.31
N GLY A 283 -17.45 -0.64 13.63
CA GLY A 283 -17.76 -1.89 14.33
C GLY A 283 -19.08 -2.51 13.90
N VAL A 284 -20.13 -1.69 13.75
CA VAL A 284 -21.44 -2.11 13.25
C VAL A 284 -21.35 -2.59 11.80
N LEU A 285 -20.61 -1.87 10.95
CA LEU A 285 -20.33 -2.27 9.57
C LEU A 285 -19.65 -3.65 9.54
N TYR A 286 -18.53 -3.79 10.24
CA TYR A 286 -17.77 -5.04 10.31
C TYR A 286 -18.62 -6.22 10.81
N ASN A 287 -19.46 -5.97 11.82
CA ASN A 287 -20.30 -7.00 12.42
C ASN A 287 -21.42 -7.49 11.49
N ASN A 288 -22.08 -6.58 10.76
CA ASN A 288 -23.37 -6.85 10.10
C ASN A 288 -23.32 -6.84 8.56
N TYR A 289 -22.24 -6.35 7.94
CA TYR A 289 -22.20 -6.21 6.49
C TYR A 289 -22.41 -7.56 5.80
N THR A 290 -23.29 -7.62 4.81
CA THR A 290 -23.44 -8.77 3.92
C THR A 290 -23.45 -8.26 2.50
N ALA A 291 -22.56 -8.76 1.65
CA ALA A 291 -22.54 -8.36 0.25
C ALA A 291 -23.88 -8.75 -0.39
N ALA A 292 -24.46 -7.85 -1.18
CA ALA A 292 -25.69 -8.16 -1.90
C ALA A 292 -25.42 -9.29 -2.90
N VAL A 293 -25.98 -10.48 -2.66
CA VAL A 293 -25.85 -11.61 -3.57
C VAL A 293 -26.43 -11.18 -4.93
N ALA A 294 -25.56 -11.02 -5.93
CA ALA A 294 -25.97 -10.72 -7.29
C ALA A 294 -26.78 -11.91 -7.82
N SER A 295 -28.10 -11.82 -7.70
CA SER A 295 -29.02 -12.83 -8.23
C SER A 295 -28.94 -12.84 -9.76
N SER A 296 -28.13 -13.74 -10.29
CA SER A 296 -28.08 -14.06 -11.72
C SER A 296 -29.33 -14.85 -12.12
N SER A 297 -30.50 -14.22 -12.08
CA SER A 297 -31.70 -14.74 -12.72
C SER A 297 -31.70 -14.36 -14.20
N ALA A 298 -30.91 -15.08 -14.98
CA ALA A 298 -31.05 -15.07 -16.44
C ALA A 298 -32.41 -15.69 -16.81
N THR A 299 -33.44 -14.85 -16.97
CA THR A 299 -34.69 -15.26 -17.60
C THR A 299 -34.76 -14.64 -18.99
N SER A 300 -34.57 -15.50 -19.99
CA SER A 300 -34.84 -15.22 -21.40
C SER A 300 -36.33 -14.83 -21.57
N GLY A 301 -36.60 -13.68 -22.18
CA GLY A 301 -37.95 -13.19 -22.43
C GLY A 301 -37.99 -12.23 -23.62
N SER A 302 -38.70 -12.63 -24.65
CA SER A 302 -38.80 -12.08 -26.01
C SER A 302 -39.33 -10.64 -26.13
N VAL A 303 -38.88 -10.00 -27.21
CA VAL A 303 -39.31 -8.75 -27.84
C VAL A 303 -40.85 -8.57 -27.91
N GLY A 304 -41.31 -7.37 -27.59
CA GLY A 304 -42.63 -6.82 -27.91
C GLY A 304 -42.60 -5.29 -27.87
N SER A 305 -42.99 -4.66 -28.98
CA SER A 305 -42.94 -3.23 -29.28
C SER A 305 -44.14 -2.43 -28.74
N ASP A 306 -44.03 -1.10 -28.87
CA ASP A 306 -44.99 -0.01 -28.57
C ASP A 306 -44.75 0.62 -27.18
N GLY A 307 -44.47 1.91 -27.00
CA GLY A 307 -44.62 3.09 -27.84
C GLY A 307 -45.49 4.13 -27.11
N ALA A 308 -44.92 4.93 -26.20
CA ALA A 308 -45.49 6.23 -25.78
C ALA A 308 -44.54 7.01 -24.85
N VAL A 309 -44.21 8.24 -25.24
CA VAL A 309 -43.62 9.31 -24.43
C VAL A 309 -44.76 10.22 -23.94
N PRO A 310 -44.74 10.70 -22.68
CA PRO A 310 -44.60 12.15 -22.49
C PRO A 310 -43.86 12.58 -21.20
N THR A 311 -43.78 13.89 -21.04
CA THR A 311 -42.70 14.68 -20.45
C THR A 311 -43.12 15.45 -19.18
N ILE A 312 -42.12 15.90 -18.39
CA ILE A 312 -42.04 17.06 -17.44
C ILE A 312 -42.74 16.95 -16.06
N LYS A 313 -41.98 17.07 -14.96
CA LYS A 313 -41.98 18.24 -14.04
C LYS A 313 -41.13 18.06 -12.78
N THR A 314 -40.03 18.82 -12.75
CA THR A 314 -39.42 19.40 -11.55
C THR A 314 -40.39 20.35 -10.84
N SER A 315 -40.49 20.23 -9.52
CA SER A 315 -41.10 21.24 -8.66
C SER A 315 -40.32 21.39 -7.36
N SER A 316 -39.65 22.52 -7.26
CA SER A 316 -39.15 23.19 -6.06
C SER A 316 -40.30 23.67 -5.17
N SER A 317 -40.11 23.62 -3.85
CA SER A 317 -40.88 24.43 -2.89
C SER A 317 -39.96 25.06 -1.85
N THR A 318 -39.96 26.38 -1.84
CA THR A 318 -39.26 27.29 -0.92
C THR A 318 -40.26 27.87 0.08
N SER A 319 -39.88 28.02 1.36
CA SER A 319 -40.24 29.14 2.28
C SER A 319 -39.98 28.75 3.74
N THR A 320 -39.55 29.55 4.72
CA THR A 320 -39.05 30.93 4.83
C THR A 320 -38.52 31.10 6.28
N SER A 321 -37.55 32.00 6.41
CA SER A 321 -36.81 32.58 7.56
C SER A 321 -37.36 32.56 9.00
N GLN A 322 -36.42 32.56 9.98
CA GLN A 322 -36.21 33.69 10.91
C GLN A 322 -34.92 33.57 11.76
N SER A 323 -34.15 34.65 11.78
CA SER A 323 -33.06 35.03 12.71
C SER A 323 -33.68 35.77 13.93
N SER A 324 -33.14 35.86 15.15
CA SER A 324 -31.80 36.28 15.62
C SER A 324 -31.64 35.94 17.16
N PRO A 325 -30.75 36.56 17.97
CA PRO A 325 -29.60 35.91 18.60
C PRO A 325 -29.67 35.81 20.14
N LEU A 326 -28.79 35.00 20.76
CA LEU A 326 -28.41 35.21 22.17
C LEU A 326 -26.96 34.77 22.42
N THR A 327 -26.19 35.76 22.82
CA THR A 327 -24.81 35.70 23.32
C THR A 327 -24.76 34.95 24.65
N SER A 328 -23.82 34.03 24.83
CA SER A 328 -23.19 33.81 26.13
C SER A 328 -21.82 33.14 25.98
N LEU A 329 -20.79 33.78 26.53
CA LEU A 329 -19.43 33.28 26.66
C LEU A 329 -19.39 32.13 27.67
N ILE A 330 -18.79 30.98 27.32
CA ILE A 330 -18.05 30.14 28.28
C ILE A 330 -16.81 29.54 27.59
N ALA A 331 -15.69 29.61 28.30
CA ALA A 331 -14.34 29.32 27.89
C ALA A 331 -14.08 27.86 27.46
N PHE A 332 -13.29 27.70 26.38
CA PHE A 332 -12.62 26.44 26.04
C PHE A 332 -11.47 26.17 27.02
N LYS A 333 -11.56 25.07 27.77
CA LYS A 333 -10.40 24.41 28.39
C LYS A 333 -10.07 23.16 27.58
N SER A 334 -8.95 23.21 26.84
CA SER A 334 -8.29 22.02 26.32
C SER A 334 -7.82 21.15 27.48
N SER A 335 -8.22 19.87 27.49
CA SER A 335 -7.61 18.85 28.36
C SER A 335 -6.63 18.03 27.54
N THR A 336 -5.35 18.38 27.67
CA THR A 336 -4.21 17.52 27.32
C THR A 336 -3.93 16.61 28.51
N ALA A 337 -4.13 15.30 28.35
CA ALA A 337 -3.66 14.31 29.31
C ALA A 337 -2.20 13.95 28.99
N LEU A 338 -1.28 14.69 29.61
CA LEU A 338 0.14 14.35 29.72
C LEU A 338 0.35 13.54 31.00
N THR A 339 0.72 12.27 30.88
CA THR A 339 1.27 11.49 31.99
C THR A 339 2.74 11.84 32.17
N SER A 340 3.02 12.57 33.25
CA SER A 340 4.36 12.89 33.73
C SER A 340 4.94 11.70 34.51
N ARG A 341 6.17 11.30 34.18
CA ARG A 341 7.02 10.54 35.11
C ARG A 341 8.42 11.14 35.18
N SER A 342 8.74 11.51 36.41
CA SER A 342 9.88 12.29 36.87
C SER A 342 11.22 11.60 36.60
N LYS A 343 12.16 12.30 35.96
CA LYS A 343 13.59 11.99 36.00
C LYS A 343 14.21 12.72 37.20
N SER A 344 14.68 11.96 38.19
CA SER A 344 15.54 12.44 39.25
C SER A 344 16.99 12.37 38.77
N SER A 345 17.66 13.52 38.74
CA SER A 345 19.09 13.66 38.49
C SER A 345 19.85 13.53 39.81
N THR A 346 20.76 12.57 39.91
CA THR A 346 21.82 12.56 40.93
C THR A 346 23.16 12.55 40.22
N SER A 347 23.87 13.66 40.36
CA SER A 347 25.26 13.85 39.95
C SER A 347 26.22 13.10 40.86
N LEU A 348 27.19 12.40 40.30
CA LEU A 348 28.46 12.11 40.98
C LEU A 348 29.59 12.18 39.96
N SER A 349 30.42 13.21 40.15
CA SER A 349 31.70 13.41 39.49
C SER A 349 32.75 12.47 40.08
N SER A 350 33.64 11.94 39.25
CA SER A 350 34.98 11.54 39.69
C SER A 350 35.99 11.67 38.54
N THR A 351 37.06 12.37 38.86
CA THR A 351 38.24 12.70 38.05
C THR A 351 39.35 11.68 38.31
N ARG A 352 40.07 11.22 37.26
CA ARG A 352 41.55 11.15 37.18
C ARG A 352 42.09 10.45 35.91
N SER A 353 42.78 11.26 35.08
CA SER A 353 44.21 11.14 34.69
C SER A 353 44.79 9.90 33.98
N SER A 354 45.00 10.06 32.66
CA SER A 354 46.27 9.98 31.88
C SER A 354 47.18 8.73 31.89
N SER A 355 47.50 8.21 30.69
CA SER A 355 48.89 8.15 30.17
C SER A 355 48.96 7.87 28.64
N SER A 356 50.03 8.37 28.04
CA SER A 356 50.33 8.62 26.63
C SER A 356 51.35 7.65 26.02
N THR A 357 51.39 7.51 24.68
CA THR A 357 52.58 7.35 23.78
C THR A 357 52.07 7.02 22.36
N ALA A 358 52.59 7.43 21.20
CA ALA A 358 53.64 8.36 20.75
C ALA A 358 53.44 8.60 19.22
N SER A 359 53.80 9.79 18.71
CA SER A 359 53.91 10.15 17.26
C SER A 359 55.28 9.66 16.67
N PRO A 360 55.69 9.83 15.37
CA PRO A 360 55.69 11.10 14.60
C PRO A 360 55.59 11.09 13.03
N SER A 361 55.32 12.30 12.52
CA SER A 361 55.56 13.01 11.23
C SER A 361 56.31 12.45 10.00
N ARG A 362 55.90 12.94 8.81
CA ARG A 362 56.66 13.67 7.75
C ARG A 362 55.72 13.99 6.55
N SER A 363 55.48 15.24 6.15
CA SER A 363 56.28 16.20 5.34
C SER A 363 56.02 16.15 3.82
N SER A 364 55.76 17.36 3.30
CA SER A 364 55.37 17.81 1.96
C SER A 364 56.31 17.44 0.81
N LEU A 365 55.81 17.54 -0.45
CA LEU A 365 56.57 18.05 -1.60
C LEU A 365 55.65 18.55 -2.73
N THR A 366 55.92 19.77 -3.16
CA THR A 366 55.39 20.52 -4.30
C THR A 366 56.19 20.19 -5.56
N LEU A 367 55.60 20.24 -6.76
CA LEU A 367 56.35 20.43 -8.00
C LEU A 367 55.56 21.24 -9.04
N THR A 368 56.11 22.41 -9.32
CA THR A 368 55.86 23.35 -10.43
C THR A 368 56.48 22.84 -11.72
N ALA A 369 55.90 23.17 -12.88
CA ALA A 369 56.62 23.73 -14.04
C ALA A 369 55.67 24.11 -15.19
N SER A 370 55.77 25.37 -15.63
CA SER A 370 55.32 25.90 -16.92
C SER A 370 56.31 25.52 -18.02
N THR A 371 55.88 25.38 -19.29
CA THR A 371 56.45 26.16 -20.43
C THR A 371 55.68 26.01 -21.75
N THR A 372 55.82 27.10 -22.50
CA THR A 372 55.25 27.61 -23.76
C THR A 372 55.83 27.07 -25.10
N ILE A 373 55.08 27.32 -26.19
CA ILE A 373 55.46 27.81 -27.55
C ILE A 373 55.56 26.83 -28.76
N SER A 374 54.94 27.31 -29.87
CA SER A 374 55.16 27.08 -31.33
C SER A 374 54.78 25.72 -31.94
N SER A 375 54.33 25.59 -33.20
CA SER A 375 54.35 26.48 -34.38
C SER A 375 53.50 25.87 -35.52
N LEU A 376 52.94 26.75 -36.37
CA LEU A 376 52.45 26.46 -37.73
C LEU A 376 53.57 25.98 -38.68
N PRO A 377 53.18 25.47 -39.87
CA PRO A 377 53.77 26.02 -41.08
C PRO A 377 52.76 26.42 -42.17
N THR A 378 53.19 27.42 -42.93
CA THR A 378 52.60 28.10 -44.09
C THR A 378 53.05 27.44 -45.41
N VAL A 379 52.21 27.40 -46.47
CA VAL A 379 52.66 27.58 -47.87
C VAL A 379 51.56 28.26 -48.73
N SER A 380 51.97 29.37 -49.36
CA SER A 380 51.43 30.24 -50.43
C SER A 380 51.19 29.51 -51.79
N ALA A 381 50.70 30.03 -52.92
CA ALA A 381 49.86 31.14 -53.42
C ALA A 381 49.76 30.93 -54.97
N THR A 382 48.74 31.51 -55.64
CA THR A 382 48.80 32.26 -56.94
C THR A 382 47.69 31.96 -58.00
N SER A 383 46.83 32.97 -58.18
CA SER A 383 46.14 33.57 -59.36
C SER A 383 45.77 32.78 -60.64
N THR A 384 44.50 32.90 -61.11
CA THR A 384 44.06 33.87 -62.16
C THR A 384 42.55 33.82 -62.53
N ARG A 385 41.99 35.04 -62.71
CA ARG A 385 40.93 35.55 -63.63
C ARG A 385 39.49 34.98 -63.68
N THR A 386 38.58 35.84 -63.19
CA THR A 386 37.35 36.38 -63.82
C THR A 386 36.36 35.46 -64.54
N SER A 387 35.14 35.35 -63.99
CA SER A 387 33.87 35.60 -64.71
C SER A 387 32.71 35.77 -63.72
N SER A 388 32.00 36.87 -63.87
CA SER A 388 30.81 37.27 -63.12
C SER A 388 29.57 36.47 -63.51
N SER A 389 28.87 35.92 -62.53
CA SER A 389 27.41 35.71 -62.60
C SER A 389 26.80 36.05 -61.26
N ILE A 390 26.20 37.23 -61.17
CA ILE A 390 25.26 37.57 -60.10
C ILE A 390 24.06 36.63 -60.28
N SER A 391 23.92 35.68 -59.38
CA SER A 391 22.63 35.03 -59.15
C SER A 391 22.39 35.02 -57.65
N ARG A 392 21.47 35.87 -57.22
CA ARG A 392 20.92 35.86 -55.88
C ARG A 392 20.37 34.46 -55.62
N THR A 393 21.05 33.69 -54.80
CA THR A 393 20.43 32.62 -54.02
C THR A 393 20.59 33.01 -52.58
N SER A 394 19.48 33.48 -52.03
CA SER A 394 19.23 33.55 -50.60
C SER A 394 19.66 32.23 -49.96
N SER A 395 20.78 32.25 -49.23
CA SER A 395 21.01 31.27 -48.17
C SER A 395 20.01 31.60 -47.07
N ALA A 396 18.76 31.18 -47.28
CA ALA A 396 17.83 30.99 -46.20
C ALA A 396 18.49 29.93 -45.29
N GLY A 397 19.16 30.40 -44.24
CA GLY A 397 19.53 29.52 -43.14
C GLY A 397 18.24 28.80 -42.74
N ALA A 398 18.25 27.48 -42.82
CA ALA A 398 17.12 26.67 -42.40
C ALA A 398 16.78 27.08 -40.96
N SER A 399 15.68 27.81 -40.80
CA SER A 399 15.19 28.22 -39.49
C SER A 399 14.73 26.94 -38.79
N SER A 400 15.61 26.34 -38.01
CA SER A 400 15.23 25.25 -37.11
C SER A 400 14.14 25.79 -36.19
N SER A 401 13.01 25.09 -36.11
CA SER A 401 11.92 25.50 -35.23
C SER A 401 12.45 25.67 -33.80
N PRO A 402 12.09 26.76 -33.09
CA PRO A 402 12.59 27.01 -31.75
C PRO A 402 12.13 25.92 -30.78
N ILE A 403 12.92 25.68 -29.74
CA ILE A 403 12.52 24.80 -28.63
C ILE A 403 11.33 25.41 -27.89
N LYS A 404 10.35 24.57 -27.56
CA LYS A 404 9.18 24.95 -26.75
C LYS A 404 9.07 24.06 -25.53
N ILE A 405 9.16 24.66 -24.33
CA ILE A 405 8.91 23.95 -23.07
C ILE A 405 7.41 23.64 -22.97
N LEU A 406 7.08 22.39 -22.64
CA LEU A 406 5.71 21.95 -22.39
C LEU A 406 5.40 21.87 -20.90
N SER A 407 6.34 21.35 -20.12
CA SER A 407 6.20 21.18 -18.67
C SER A 407 7.59 21.13 -18.03
N ALA A 408 7.71 21.64 -16.80
CA ALA A 408 8.95 21.59 -16.03
C ALA A 408 8.67 21.41 -14.54
N TYR A 409 9.52 20.60 -13.91
CA TYR A 409 9.50 20.31 -12.48
C TYR A 409 10.89 20.48 -11.88
N PHE A 410 10.95 21.08 -10.70
CA PHE A 410 12.15 21.10 -9.87
C PHE A 410 11.82 20.36 -8.58
N ALA A 411 12.45 19.20 -8.38
CA ALA A 411 11.93 18.17 -7.49
C ALA A 411 10.45 17.85 -7.82
N ASP A 412 9.55 17.90 -6.85
CA ASP A 412 8.10 17.72 -7.00
C ASP A 412 7.32 19.02 -7.27
N THR A 413 8.01 20.15 -7.37
CA THR A 413 7.38 21.46 -7.59
C THR A 413 7.23 21.77 -9.08
N ASN A 414 6.00 22.06 -9.53
CA ASN A 414 5.74 22.49 -10.90
C ASN A 414 6.27 23.91 -11.12
N VAL A 415 7.31 24.02 -11.95
CA VAL A 415 7.99 25.28 -12.28
C VAL A 415 7.79 25.69 -13.74
N THR A 416 6.82 25.09 -14.44
CA THR A 416 6.59 25.28 -15.88
C THR A 416 6.50 26.76 -16.27
N ALA A 417 5.69 27.54 -15.54
CA ALA A 417 5.49 28.96 -15.82
C ALA A 417 6.76 29.81 -15.61
N ALA A 418 7.58 29.46 -14.62
CA ALA A 418 8.85 30.12 -14.37
C ALA A 418 9.88 29.72 -15.44
N ALA A 419 10.03 28.43 -15.69
CA ALA A 419 10.93 27.85 -16.69
C ALA A 419 10.71 28.42 -18.10
N LEU A 420 9.45 28.61 -18.51
CA LEU A 420 9.09 29.25 -19.79
C LEU A 420 9.67 30.66 -19.92
N LYS A 421 9.74 31.43 -18.83
CA LYS A 421 10.25 32.80 -18.84
C LYS A 421 11.78 32.86 -18.84
N VAL A 422 12.43 31.94 -18.12
CA VAL A 422 13.85 32.09 -17.80
C VAL A 422 14.79 31.19 -18.60
N PHE A 423 14.32 30.01 -19.02
CA PHE A 423 15.15 29.05 -19.74
C PHE A 423 15.00 29.12 -21.26
N SER A 424 13.90 29.66 -21.78
CA SER A 424 13.69 29.81 -23.23
C SER A 424 14.37 31.10 -23.73
N GLN A 425 15.56 30.97 -24.31
CA GLN A 425 16.37 32.12 -24.77
C GLN A 425 16.76 31.96 -26.23
N GLN A 426 16.33 32.91 -27.07
CA GLN A 426 16.67 32.95 -28.51
C GLN A 426 16.35 31.65 -29.27
N GLY A 427 15.33 30.90 -28.85
CA GLY A 427 14.95 29.61 -29.45
C GLY A 427 15.72 28.40 -28.93
N ASN A 428 16.65 28.60 -27.99
CA ASN A 428 17.39 27.57 -27.27
C ASN A 428 16.82 27.37 -25.86
N LEU A 429 17.22 26.26 -25.22
CA LEU A 429 17.00 26.00 -23.80
C LEU A 429 18.33 26.24 -23.06
N VAL A 430 18.41 27.36 -22.32
CA VAL A 430 19.60 27.79 -21.59
C VAL A 430 19.32 27.70 -20.09
N ILE A 431 20.07 26.84 -19.39
CA ILE A 431 19.82 26.48 -17.99
C ILE A 431 21.11 26.61 -17.22
N ASN A 432 21.11 27.36 -16.13
CA ASN A 432 22.17 27.30 -15.13
C ASN A 432 21.66 26.57 -13.89
N THR A 433 22.15 25.35 -13.67
CA THR A 433 21.71 24.51 -12.55
C THR A 433 22.27 24.97 -11.20
N ASP A 434 23.25 25.88 -11.18
CA ASP A 434 23.81 26.45 -9.95
C ASP A 434 22.92 27.55 -9.35
N THR A 435 22.00 28.11 -10.15
CA THR A 435 21.19 29.29 -9.78
C THR A 435 19.68 29.04 -9.88
N LEU A 436 19.23 27.79 -9.77
CA LEU A 436 17.82 27.42 -10.04
C LEU A 436 16.83 28.13 -9.11
N LEU A 437 17.09 28.18 -7.81
CA LEU A 437 16.19 28.83 -6.84
C LEU A 437 15.97 30.31 -7.17
N SER A 438 17.06 31.04 -7.42
CA SER A 438 17.00 32.46 -7.74
C SER A 438 16.44 32.72 -9.15
N SER A 439 16.78 31.88 -10.12
CA SER A 439 16.32 32.03 -11.51
C SER A 439 14.83 31.72 -11.64
N LEU A 440 14.32 30.71 -10.93
CA LEU A 440 12.91 30.33 -10.94
C LEU A 440 12.06 31.15 -9.96
N ALA A 441 12.70 31.92 -9.07
CA ALA A 441 12.06 32.71 -8.02
C ALA A 441 11.15 31.84 -7.11
N ILE A 442 11.71 30.74 -6.62
CA ILE A 442 11.04 29.79 -5.72
C ILE A 442 11.87 29.57 -4.45
N ASP A 443 11.20 29.14 -3.38
CA ASP A 443 11.87 28.62 -2.18
C ASP A 443 12.43 27.21 -2.47
N ASP A 444 13.39 26.76 -1.64
CA ASP A 444 13.94 25.42 -1.76
C ASP A 444 12.85 24.39 -1.45
N PRO A 445 12.39 23.59 -2.43
CA PRO A 445 11.32 22.66 -2.18
C PRO A 445 11.76 21.56 -1.22
N TRP A 446 13.04 21.14 -1.28
CA TRP A 446 13.59 20.03 -0.50
C TRP A 446 14.88 20.47 0.21
N PRO A 447 14.75 21.15 1.37
CA PRO A 447 15.90 21.61 2.13
C PRO A 447 16.86 20.47 2.51
N GLY A 448 18.16 20.68 2.27
CA GLY A 448 19.20 19.72 2.62
C GLY A 448 19.32 18.50 1.70
N THR A 449 18.55 18.46 0.62
CA THR A 449 18.56 17.36 -0.36
C THR A 449 18.92 17.87 -1.75
N ILE A 450 19.68 17.08 -2.50
CA ILE A 450 20.00 17.37 -3.91
C ILE A 450 18.73 17.17 -4.74
N LYS A 451 18.34 18.17 -5.51
CA LYS A 451 17.14 18.15 -6.34
C LYS A 451 17.48 17.92 -7.81
N THR A 452 16.50 17.42 -8.57
CA THR A 452 16.59 17.31 -10.03
C THR A 452 15.66 18.32 -10.69
N LEU A 453 16.13 18.94 -11.78
CA LEU A 453 15.33 19.72 -12.70
C LEU A 453 14.99 18.82 -13.89
N SER A 454 13.70 18.68 -14.20
CA SER A 454 13.21 17.87 -15.31
C SER A 454 12.26 18.69 -16.19
N ILE A 455 12.55 18.78 -17.48
CA ILE A 455 11.84 19.62 -18.44
C ILE A 455 11.44 18.76 -19.65
N LEU A 456 10.13 18.68 -19.89
CA LEU A 456 9.58 18.17 -21.14
C LEU A 456 9.50 19.33 -22.14
N TYR A 457 10.11 19.16 -23.32
CA TYR A 457 10.11 20.16 -24.38
C TYR A 457 9.92 19.54 -25.76
N THR A 458 9.62 20.39 -26.75
CA THR A 458 9.50 19.98 -28.15
C THR A 458 10.42 20.78 -29.06
N GLN A 459 10.91 20.11 -30.10
CA GLN A 459 11.60 20.70 -31.24
C GLN A 459 11.03 20.05 -32.50
N GLY A 460 10.54 20.86 -33.44
CA GLY A 460 10.00 20.35 -34.71
C GLY A 460 8.83 19.37 -34.56
N GLY A 461 8.09 19.41 -33.44
CA GLY A 461 7.01 18.47 -33.11
C GLY A 461 7.47 17.18 -32.40
N THR A 462 8.79 16.91 -32.37
CA THR A 462 9.37 15.78 -31.63
C THR A 462 9.58 16.19 -30.17
N ARG A 463 9.32 15.25 -29.24
CA ARG A 463 9.42 15.46 -27.79
C ARG A 463 10.76 15.00 -27.25
N TYR A 464 11.27 15.74 -26.28
CA TYR A 464 12.56 15.50 -25.63
C TYR A 464 12.46 15.83 -24.14
N ILE A 465 13.36 15.25 -23.35
CA ILE A 465 13.50 15.55 -21.93
C ILE A 465 14.88 16.16 -21.70
N PHE A 466 14.93 17.23 -20.91
CA PHE A 466 16.14 17.63 -20.21
C PHE A 466 15.97 17.24 -18.75
N THR A 467 16.91 16.50 -18.19
CA THR A 467 16.93 16.24 -16.74
C THR A 467 18.36 16.31 -16.21
N SER A 468 18.54 16.95 -15.06
CA SER A 468 19.85 17.10 -14.41
C SER A 468 19.67 17.34 -12.91
N LYS A 469 20.65 16.92 -12.12
CA LYS A 469 20.83 17.43 -10.75
C LYS A 469 21.06 18.95 -10.77
N GLU A 470 20.69 19.62 -9.70
CA GLU A 470 21.17 20.96 -9.41
C GLU A 470 22.69 20.99 -9.20
N GLN A 471 23.29 22.17 -9.32
CA GLN A 471 24.73 22.41 -9.06
C GLN A 471 25.71 21.63 -9.95
N ILE A 472 25.31 21.35 -11.21
CA ILE A 472 26.16 20.68 -12.21
C ILE A 472 26.78 21.68 -13.20
N GLY A 473 26.33 22.94 -13.20
CA GLY A 473 26.76 23.98 -14.12
C GLY A 473 25.69 24.38 -15.16
N THR A 474 26.18 24.94 -16.27
CA THR A 474 25.33 25.56 -17.31
C THR A 474 25.19 24.67 -18.54
N PHE A 475 23.96 24.55 -19.03
CA PHE A 475 23.58 23.82 -20.23
C PHE A 475 22.98 24.78 -21.26
N ASN A 476 23.34 24.60 -22.52
CA ASN A 476 22.77 25.32 -23.65
C ASN A 476 22.38 24.30 -24.73
N VAL A 477 21.10 23.96 -24.79
CA VAL A 477 20.54 23.05 -25.80
C VAL A 477 20.02 23.89 -26.95
N ALA A 478 20.69 23.81 -28.09
CA ALA A 478 20.24 24.45 -29.33
C ALA A 478 19.49 23.42 -30.20
N PRO A 479 18.51 23.85 -31.02
CA PRO A 479 17.79 22.93 -31.91
C PRO A 479 18.69 22.06 -32.80
N SER A 480 19.88 22.54 -33.17
CA SER A 480 20.85 21.82 -34.01
C SER A 480 21.73 20.84 -33.24
N THR A 481 21.75 20.89 -31.90
CA THR A 481 22.61 20.05 -31.06
C THR A 481 21.86 18.91 -30.40
N ILE A 482 20.53 18.84 -30.55
CA ILE A 482 19.71 17.76 -29.98
C ILE A 482 19.99 16.47 -30.74
N PRO A 483 20.50 15.42 -30.09
CA PRO A 483 20.69 14.13 -30.73
C PRO A 483 19.35 13.51 -31.10
N SER A 484 19.24 12.88 -32.27
CA SER A 484 17.99 12.26 -32.72
C SER A 484 17.56 11.08 -31.85
N ASP A 485 18.52 10.37 -31.25
CA ASP A 485 18.32 9.26 -30.31
C ASP A 485 17.93 9.72 -28.90
N ALA A 486 18.01 11.02 -28.61
CA ALA A 486 17.51 11.60 -27.36
C ALA A 486 15.98 11.83 -27.37
N ALA A 487 15.30 11.55 -28.49
CA ALA A 487 13.85 11.68 -28.58
C ALA A 487 13.14 10.74 -27.58
N VAL A 488 12.05 11.22 -27.00
CA VAL A 488 11.20 10.37 -26.14
C VAL A 488 10.53 9.30 -27.02
N PRO A 489 10.60 8.01 -26.65
CA PRO A 489 10.00 6.96 -27.45
C PRO A 489 8.47 7.11 -27.50
N MET A 490 7.89 6.81 -28.66
CA MET A 490 6.44 6.68 -28.80
C MET A 490 6.04 5.23 -28.52
N ILE A 491 5.51 4.97 -27.32
CA ILE A 491 5.04 3.65 -26.90
C ILE A 491 3.52 3.74 -26.73
N GLY A 492 2.79 2.97 -27.54
CA GLY A 492 1.34 2.97 -27.53
C GLY A 492 0.74 2.40 -26.24
N ALA A 493 -0.44 2.88 -25.86
CA ALA A 493 -1.20 2.41 -24.71
C ALA A 493 -1.49 0.91 -24.80
N THR A 494 -1.35 0.24 -23.66
CA THR A 494 -1.69 -1.19 -23.47
C THR A 494 -2.77 -1.34 -22.40
N HIS A 495 -3.27 -2.56 -22.21
CA HIS A 495 -4.26 -2.90 -21.16
C HIS A 495 -5.60 -2.14 -21.20
N GLY A 496 -5.88 -1.41 -22.28
CA GLY A 496 -7.08 -0.57 -22.38
C GLY A 496 -6.98 0.77 -21.65
N ALA A 497 -5.77 1.22 -21.33
CA ALA A 497 -5.53 2.53 -20.73
C ALA A 497 -6.14 3.65 -21.57
N SER A 498 -6.77 4.63 -20.92
CA SER A 498 -7.43 5.77 -21.55
C SER A 498 -6.54 7.01 -21.67
N ILE A 499 -5.25 6.86 -21.35
CA ILE A 499 -4.23 7.90 -21.47
C ILE A 499 -3.17 7.52 -22.50
N ASP A 500 -2.44 8.52 -22.99
CA ASP A 500 -1.21 8.32 -23.77
C ASP A 500 -0.01 8.82 -22.95
N LEU A 501 0.90 7.93 -22.54
CA LEU A 501 2.13 8.34 -21.86
C LEU A 501 3.01 9.13 -22.83
N VAL A 502 3.36 10.34 -22.43
CA VAL A 502 4.11 11.32 -23.22
C VAL A 502 5.60 11.25 -22.94
N ALA A 503 5.97 11.09 -21.66
CA ALA A 503 7.35 11.08 -21.19
C ALA A 503 7.41 10.54 -19.76
N VAL A 504 8.50 9.87 -19.40
CA VAL A 504 8.71 9.32 -18.07
C VAL A 504 10.14 9.63 -17.62
N VAL A 505 10.28 10.18 -16.42
CA VAL A 505 11.57 10.46 -15.77
C VAL A 505 11.60 9.84 -14.39
N TRP A 506 12.75 9.28 -14.06
CA TRP A 506 13.08 8.80 -12.72
C TRP A 506 14.40 9.41 -12.26
N GLY A 507 14.35 10.29 -11.26
CA GLY A 507 15.53 11.03 -10.79
C GLY A 507 16.13 11.92 -11.88
N ALA A 508 17.35 11.58 -12.33
CA ALA A 508 18.05 12.28 -13.41
C ALA A 508 18.12 11.45 -14.70
N LEU A 509 17.22 10.47 -14.86
CA LEU A 509 17.19 9.55 -15.98
C LEU A 509 15.86 9.63 -16.74
N GLN A 510 15.94 9.75 -18.07
CA GLN A 510 14.80 9.48 -18.95
C GLN A 510 14.57 7.97 -19.02
N ILE A 511 13.33 7.54 -18.76
CA ILE A 511 12.94 6.15 -18.93
C ILE A 511 12.45 5.93 -20.36
N ASN A 512 13.07 4.96 -21.04
CA ASN A 512 12.73 4.54 -22.40
C ASN A 512 12.36 3.05 -22.51
N THR A 513 12.35 2.33 -21.38
CA THR A 513 12.12 0.88 -21.33
C THR A 513 10.65 0.54 -21.57
N THR A 514 10.36 -0.21 -22.63
CA THR A 514 8.97 -0.57 -23.02
C THR A 514 8.19 -1.27 -21.91
N SER A 515 8.82 -2.16 -21.13
CA SER A 515 8.14 -2.87 -20.03
C SER A 515 7.73 -1.94 -18.89
N VAL A 516 8.41 -0.81 -18.70
CA VAL A 516 8.01 0.19 -17.70
C VAL A 516 6.75 0.90 -18.15
N PHE A 517 6.67 1.28 -19.43
CA PHE A 517 5.47 1.88 -20.01
C PHE A 517 4.28 0.93 -19.96
N ASP A 518 4.48 -0.36 -20.28
CA ASP A 518 3.43 -1.37 -20.18
C ASP A 518 2.89 -1.49 -18.75
N ARG A 519 3.78 -1.52 -17.74
CA ARG A 519 3.38 -1.47 -16.33
C ARG A 519 2.58 -0.22 -16.00
N LEU A 520 3.05 0.96 -16.39
CA LEU A 520 2.36 2.22 -16.12
C LEU A 520 0.97 2.30 -16.78
N TYR A 521 0.84 1.80 -18.02
CA TYR A 521 -0.47 1.69 -18.66
C TYR A 521 -1.38 0.72 -17.93
N ASN A 522 -0.87 -0.41 -17.44
CA ASN A 522 -1.65 -1.31 -16.58
C ASN A 522 -2.14 -0.58 -15.32
N GLN A 523 -1.28 0.21 -14.66
CA GLN A 523 -1.68 1.00 -13.49
C GLN A 523 -2.79 2.02 -13.79
N GLN A 524 -2.77 2.65 -14.97
CA GLN A 524 -3.86 3.55 -15.34
C GLN A 524 -5.14 2.80 -15.71
N ALA A 525 -5.03 1.68 -16.43
CA ALA A 525 -6.18 0.87 -16.83
C ALA A 525 -6.93 0.28 -15.63
N THR A 526 -6.20 -0.12 -14.59
CA THR A 526 -6.77 -0.56 -13.31
C THR A 526 -7.30 0.60 -12.45
N ARG A 527 -7.01 1.86 -12.85
CA ARG A 527 -7.36 3.10 -12.15
C ARG A 527 -6.85 3.13 -10.73
N TRP A 528 -5.62 2.70 -10.51
CA TRP A 528 -5.17 2.34 -9.18
C TRP A 528 -3.88 3.05 -8.76
N GLY A 529 -3.62 3.08 -7.46
CA GLY A 529 -2.41 3.70 -6.92
C GLY A 529 -1.19 2.81 -7.16
N PHE A 530 -0.04 3.40 -7.41
CA PHE A 530 1.23 2.69 -7.54
C PHE A 530 2.36 3.47 -6.88
N GLN A 531 3.35 2.76 -6.34
CA GLN A 531 4.49 3.37 -5.69
C GLN A 531 5.53 3.84 -6.71
N ILE A 532 6.02 5.05 -6.54
CA ILE A 532 7.18 5.59 -7.26
C ILE A 532 8.45 4.97 -6.67
N SER A 533 9.03 3.98 -7.36
CA SER A 533 10.18 3.21 -6.85
C SER A 533 11.10 2.68 -7.96
N ASP A 534 12.28 2.22 -7.56
CA ASP A 534 13.22 1.54 -8.47
C ASP A 534 12.60 0.27 -9.09
N ASP A 535 11.73 -0.43 -8.35
CA ASP A 535 11.02 -1.61 -8.85
C ASP A 535 10.04 -1.24 -9.98
N LEU A 536 9.31 -0.13 -9.84
CA LEU A 536 8.41 0.37 -10.88
C LEU A 536 9.20 0.67 -12.16
N PHE A 537 10.28 1.44 -12.04
CA PHE A 537 11.08 1.91 -13.18
C PHE A 537 12.11 0.87 -13.68
N GLY A 538 12.32 -0.20 -12.92
CA GLY A 538 13.29 -1.28 -13.23
C GLY A 538 14.75 -0.84 -13.18
N VAL A 539 15.05 0.34 -12.62
CA VAL A 539 16.39 0.93 -12.55
C VAL A 539 16.44 1.98 -11.45
N ASP A 540 17.60 2.14 -10.84
CA ASP A 540 17.90 3.27 -9.97
C ASP A 540 18.34 4.48 -10.82
N GLY A 541 17.44 5.44 -10.98
CA GLY A 541 17.64 6.63 -11.81
C GLY A 541 18.58 7.67 -11.19
N LEU A 542 18.92 7.55 -9.90
CA LEU A 542 19.91 8.40 -9.23
C LEU A 542 20.38 7.77 -7.89
N PRO A 543 21.38 6.86 -7.92
CA PRO A 543 21.73 6.08 -6.75
C PRO A 543 22.19 6.89 -5.54
N GLY A 544 21.65 6.55 -4.38
CA GLY A 544 22.01 7.16 -3.08
C GLY A 544 21.54 8.60 -2.90
N VAL A 545 20.61 9.07 -3.74
CA VAL A 545 20.04 10.42 -3.67
C VAL A 545 18.54 10.33 -3.78
N ALA A 546 17.82 11.03 -2.89
CA ALA A 546 16.38 11.13 -3.00
C ALA A 546 15.98 11.74 -4.35
N LYS A 547 14.93 11.18 -4.94
CA LYS A 547 14.57 11.42 -6.35
C LYS A 547 13.05 11.45 -6.50
N VAL A 548 12.63 11.97 -7.65
CA VAL A 548 11.23 12.07 -8.05
C VAL A 548 10.97 11.25 -9.31
N GLY A 549 9.80 10.63 -9.36
CA GLY A 549 9.20 10.09 -10.58
C GLY A 549 8.27 11.13 -11.17
N ILE A 550 8.42 11.40 -12.47
CA ILE A 550 7.52 12.30 -13.21
C ILE A 550 7.01 11.55 -14.44
N LEU A 551 5.69 11.40 -14.52
CA LEU A 551 5.00 10.78 -15.64
C LEU A 551 4.17 11.85 -16.33
N TRP A 552 4.53 12.25 -17.54
CA TRP A 552 3.69 13.10 -18.37
C TRP A 552 2.80 12.23 -19.25
N PHE A 553 1.54 12.62 -19.40
CA PHE A 553 0.57 11.90 -20.22
C PHE A 553 -0.46 12.85 -20.84
N LEU A 554 -1.11 12.44 -21.92
CA LEU A 554 -2.33 13.07 -22.41
C LEU A 554 -3.53 12.36 -21.79
N ASP A 555 -4.46 13.12 -21.21
CA ASP A 555 -5.74 12.58 -20.77
C ASP A 555 -6.67 12.31 -21.97
N GLU A 556 -7.86 11.75 -21.71
CA GLU A 556 -8.88 11.44 -22.74
C GLU A 556 -9.27 12.65 -23.61
N SER A 557 -9.08 13.87 -23.11
CA SER A 557 -9.35 15.11 -23.87
C SER A 557 -8.17 15.57 -24.73
N GLY A 558 -7.03 14.87 -24.67
CA GLY A 558 -5.78 15.26 -25.29
C GLY A 558 -5.03 16.36 -24.52
N THR A 559 -5.39 16.62 -23.26
CA THR A 559 -4.74 17.63 -22.42
C THR A 559 -3.50 17.03 -21.74
N LEU A 560 -2.38 17.74 -21.80
CA LEU A 560 -1.16 17.33 -21.11
C LEU A 560 -1.34 17.43 -19.59
N ARG A 561 -1.18 16.30 -18.92
CA ARG A 561 -1.20 16.10 -17.47
C ARG A 561 0.13 15.52 -17.01
N SER A 562 0.30 15.46 -15.70
CA SER A 562 1.44 14.77 -15.10
C SER A 562 1.12 14.21 -13.72
N VAL A 563 1.62 13.01 -13.46
CA VAL A 563 1.74 12.43 -12.11
C VAL A 563 3.16 12.67 -11.62
N VAL A 564 3.31 13.15 -10.38
CA VAL A 564 4.61 13.41 -9.76
C VAL A 564 4.63 12.84 -8.35
N GLY A 565 5.64 12.05 -8.02
CA GLY A 565 5.80 11.49 -6.69
C GLY A 565 7.27 11.39 -6.28
N ARG A 566 7.50 11.41 -4.97
CA ARG A 566 8.82 11.15 -4.39
C ARG A 566 9.09 9.66 -4.38
N GLU A 567 10.36 9.28 -4.31
CA GLU A 567 10.74 7.89 -4.04
C GLU A 567 10.03 7.34 -2.81
N GLY A 568 9.37 6.19 -2.97
CA GLY A 568 8.58 5.53 -1.94
C GLY A 568 7.12 5.99 -1.84
N ASN A 569 6.75 7.11 -2.47
CA ASN A 569 5.37 7.62 -2.38
C ASN A 569 4.43 6.91 -3.35
N TRP A 570 3.19 6.72 -2.92
CA TRP A 570 2.10 6.23 -3.76
C TRP A 570 1.48 7.38 -4.56
N VAL A 571 1.18 7.11 -5.83
CA VAL A 571 0.54 8.07 -6.74
C VAL A 571 -0.50 7.35 -7.60
N GLN A 572 -1.40 8.11 -8.23
CA GLN A 572 -2.40 7.61 -9.16
C GLN A 572 -2.48 8.55 -10.38
N PHE A 573 -2.93 8.02 -11.52
CA PHE A 573 -3.16 8.77 -12.76
C PHE A 573 -4.36 9.72 -12.71
#